data_AF-A0AB38CB37-F1
#
_entry.id   AF-A0AB38CB37-F1
#
_cell.length_a   1.000
_cell.length_b   1.000
_cell.length_c   1.000
_cell.angle_alpha   90.00
_cell.angle_beta   90.00
_cell.angle_gamma   90.00
#
_symmetry.space_group_name_H-M   'P 1'
#
loop_
_entity.id
_entity.type
_entity.pdbx_description
1 polymer ?
#
loop_
_entity_poly.entity_id
_entity_poly.type
_entity_poly.pdbx_seq_one_letter_code
_entity_poly.pdbx_strand_id
1 'polypeptide(L)'
;MNSENIAATPAQERIDAVEVQERLSWPSAPAAAYCDTWLMVNAGALNFKASEEHQVSAMANIGHQLRQEIAAYRPAFKWAASPAEIVGALIEEMALSDAARDVLTERRRQITTKGWDHDHDDAQRNDEIAAFAAVYAMPEGVRDWPAKETGFGRTFAEALIPFCWEPKFGDRRRDLVKAAALLVAEIERIDRAAIATSEQEAS
;
A
#
# COMPACT_ATOMS: atom_id res chain seq x y z
N MET A 1 10.83 -25.27 -52.77
CA MET A 1 10.33 -26.01 -51.59
C MET A 1 11.00 -25.40 -50.37
N ASN A 2 10.27 -25.31 -49.26
CA ASN A 2 10.76 -24.77 -47.97
C ASN A 2 11.86 -25.72 -47.39
N SER A 3 12.68 -25.42 -46.38
CA SER A 3 12.47 -24.80 -45.05
C SER A 3 13.85 -24.47 -44.41
N GLU A 4 14.05 -23.72 -43.31
CA GLU A 4 13.18 -22.91 -42.42
C GLU A 4 14.02 -21.84 -41.67
N ASN A 5 13.40 -21.08 -40.76
CA ASN A 5 14.06 -20.14 -39.82
C ASN A 5 14.51 -20.84 -38.53
N ILE A 6 15.66 -20.44 -37.97
CA ILE A 6 15.86 -20.38 -36.50
C ILE A 6 16.57 -19.06 -36.17
N ALA A 7 15.89 -18.17 -35.45
CA ALA A 7 16.45 -16.92 -34.97
C ALA A 7 17.25 -17.18 -33.67
N ALA A 8 18.48 -16.66 -33.60
CA ALA A 8 19.28 -16.67 -32.37
C ALA A 8 18.88 -15.47 -31.47
N THR A 9 18.56 -15.78 -30.21
CA THR A 9 18.17 -14.81 -29.17
C THR A 9 19.35 -13.89 -28.79
N PRO A 10 19.13 -12.59 -28.45
CA PRO A 10 20.20 -11.73 -27.96
C PRO A 10 20.75 -12.17 -26.60
N ALA A 11 21.98 -11.77 -26.29
CA ALA A 11 22.73 -12.24 -25.14
C ALA A 11 22.12 -11.80 -23.79
N GLN A 12 22.07 -12.73 -22.83
CA GLN A 12 21.89 -12.42 -21.41
C GLN A 12 23.02 -11.49 -20.94
N GLU A 13 22.67 -10.34 -20.36
CA GLU A 13 23.62 -9.49 -19.65
C GLU A 13 24.19 -10.26 -18.46
N ARG A 14 25.52 -10.34 -18.41
CA ARG A 14 26.23 -10.98 -17.28
C ARG A 14 26.50 -9.92 -16.23
N ILE A 15 25.78 -10.03 -15.11
CA ILE A 15 26.11 -9.34 -13.84
C ILE A 15 27.59 -9.56 -13.55
N ASP A 16 28.34 -8.49 -13.32
CA ASP A 16 29.79 -8.58 -13.11
C ASP A 16 30.15 -8.87 -11.65
N ALA A 17 31.40 -9.27 -11.43
CA ALA A 17 31.87 -9.66 -10.10
C ALA A 17 32.04 -8.48 -9.13
N VAL A 18 32.09 -7.23 -9.63
CA VAL A 18 32.22 -6.03 -8.80
C VAL A 18 30.87 -5.69 -8.19
N GLU A 19 29.80 -5.75 -9.00
CA GLU A 19 28.43 -5.55 -8.52
C GLU A 19 28.01 -6.60 -7.48
N VAL A 20 28.44 -7.86 -7.66
CA VAL A 20 28.23 -8.91 -6.64
C VAL A 20 28.97 -8.59 -5.34
N GLN A 21 30.22 -8.11 -5.42
CA GLN A 21 31.04 -7.80 -4.24
C GLN A 21 30.50 -6.61 -3.45
N GLU A 22 29.96 -5.59 -4.14
CA GLU A 22 29.36 -4.40 -3.50
C GLU A 22 28.07 -4.75 -2.76
N ARG A 23 27.20 -5.58 -3.37
CA ARG A 23 25.94 -6.05 -2.75
C ARG A 23 26.16 -6.92 -1.51
N LEU A 24 27.28 -7.65 -1.43
CA LEU A 24 27.66 -8.43 -0.25
C LEU A 24 28.12 -7.56 0.95
N SER A 25 28.32 -6.26 0.77
CA SER A 25 28.83 -5.35 1.80
C SER A 25 27.74 -4.56 2.56
N TRP A 26 26.47 -4.70 2.17
CA TRP A 26 25.37 -3.94 2.78
C TRP A 26 24.96 -4.49 4.16
N PRO A 27 24.69 -3.63 5.17
CA PRO A 27 24.30 -4.05 6.51
C PRO A 27 22.87 -4.61 6.53
N SER A 28 22.67 -5.71 7.26
CA SER A 28 21.38 -6.39 7.37
C SER A 28 20.37 -5.60 8.22
N ALA A 29 19.14 -5.44 7.73
CA ALA A 29 18.03 -4.87 8.50
C ALA A 29 17.44 -5.89 9.50
N PRO A 30 17.00 -5.46 10.70
CA PRO A 30 16.50 -6.37 11.74
C PRO A 30 15.08 -6.90 11.44
N ALA A 31 14.87 -8.20 11.63
CA ALA A 31 13.72 -8.95 11.11
C ALA A 31 12.44 -8.93 11.98
N ALA A 32 12.17 -7.88 12.75
CA ALA A 32 11.08 -7.86 13.73
C ALA A 32 9.87 -6.99 13.31
N ALA A 33 8.72 -7.67 13.12
CA ALA A 33 7.34 -7.15 12.95
C ALA A 33 6.97 -6.51 11.59
N TYR A 34 6.27 -7.27 10.73
CA TYR A 34 5.59 -6.77 9.52
C TYR A 34 4.16 -7.34 9.32
N CYS A 35 3.18 -6.47 9.63
CA CYS A 35 1.78 -6.29 9.17
C CYS A 35 0.93 -7.39 8.48
N ASP A 36 -0.26 -7.63 9.05
CA ASP A 36 -1.39 -8.46 8.55
C ASP A 36 -2.20 -7.88 7.36
N THR A 37 -1.56 -7.41 6.28
CA THR A 37 -2.32 -7.09 5.02
C THR A 37 -1.57 -7.45 3.73
N TRP A 38 -0.28 -7.72 3.82
CA TRP A 38 0.55 -8.07 2.68
C TRP A 38 0.61 -9.60 2.55
N LEU A 39 0.82 -10.09 1.32
CA LEU A 39 0.80 -11.51 0.94
C LEU A 39 1.09 -12.48 2.10
N MET A 40 0.04 -13.03 2.72
CA MET A 40 0.16 -14.10 3.73
C MET A 40 0.48 -15.43 3.05
N VAL A 41 1.62 -15.48 2.39
CA VAL A 41 2.29 -16.75 2.06
C VAL A 41 2.73 -17.34 3.39
N ASN A 42 2.41 -18.61 3.62
CA ASN A 42 2.80 -19.29 4.84
C ASN A 42 4.33 -19.41 4.92
N ALA A 43 4.97 -18.47 5.64
CA ALA A 43 6.42 -18.46 5.82
C ALA A 43 6.94 -19.76 6.50
N GLY A 44 6.11 -20.41 7.30
CA GLY A 44 6.40 -21.73 7.87
C GLY A 44 6.40 -22.86 6.84
N ALA A 45 5.66 -22.73 5.73
CA ALA A 45 5.71 -23.69 4.63
C ALA A 45 6.99 -23.54 3.79
N LEU A 46 7.54 -22.32 3.68
CA LEU A 46 8.78 -22.04 2.96
C LEU A 46 10.05 -22.59 3.64
N ASN A 47 9.94 -23.10 4.87
CA ASN A 47 11.01 -23.77 5.62
C ASN A 47 12.34 -22.95 5.70
N PHE A 48 12.21 -21.62 5.66
CA PHE A 48 13.31 -20.66 5.60
C PHE A 48 13.67 -20.13 6.99
N LYS A 49 14.96 -19.89 7.23
CA LYS A 49 15.47 -19.21 8.42
C LYS A 49 16.44 -18.10 8.00
N ALA A 50 16.11 -16.87 8.34
CA ALA A 50 16.82 -15.68 7.85
C ALA A 50 18.29 -15.54 8.27
N SER A 51 18.77 -16.31 9.25
CA SER A 51 20.10 -16.19 9.86
C SER A 51 21.03 -17.40 9.66
N GLU A 52 20.64 -18.36 8.83
CA GLU A 52 21.47 -19.55 8.52
C GLU A 52 22.13 -19.42 7.15
N GLU A 53 23.31 -20.02 6.96
CA GLU A 53 23.89 -20.17 5.62
C GLU A 53 23.05 -21.17 4.81
N HIS A 54 22.65 -20.76 3.61
CA HIS A 54 21.82 -21.58 2.72
C HIS A 54 22.53 -21.87 1.41
N GLN A 55 22.39 -23.10 0.92
CA GLN A 55 22.83 -23.44 -0.43
C GLN A 55 21.95 -22.75 -1.48
N VAL A 56 22.56 -22.31 -2.59
CA VAL A 56 21.87 -21.64 -3.71
C VAL A 56 20.69 -22.50 -4.25
N SER A 57 20.86 -23.82 -4.27
CA SER A 57 19.81 -24.79 -4.63
C SER A 57 18.61 -24.76 -3.68
N ALA A 58 18.84 -24.63 -2.37
CA ALA A 58 17.77 -24.49 -1.40
C ALA A 58 17.00 -23.17 -1.61
N MET A 59 17.71 -22.07 -1.90
CA MET A 59 17.07 -20.77 -2.14
C MET A 59 16.24 -20.74 -3.44
N ALA A 60 16.73 -21.41 -4.48
CA ALA A 60 15.95 -21.61 -5.72
C ALA A 60 14.66 -22.41 -5.46
N ASN A 61 14.72 -23.44 -4.60
CA ASN A 61 13.53 -24.23 -4.23
C ASN A 61 12.52 -23.41 -3.40
N ILE A 62 12.98 -22.58 -2.47
CA ILE A 62 12.11 -21.69 -1.68
C ILE A 62 11.43 -20.65 -2.59
N GLY A 63 12.19 -20.04 -3.51
CA GLY A 63 11.62 -19.14 -4.52
C GLY A 63 10.62 -19.84 -5.46
N HIS A 64 10.84 -21.12 -5.78
CA HIS A 64 9.87 -21.92 -6.53
C HIS A 64 8.57 -22.13 -5.75
N GLN A 65 8.67 -22.54 -4.48
CA GLN A 65 7.54 -22.81 -3.61
C GLN A 65 6.71 -21.54 -3.34
N LEU A 66 7.37 -20.40 -3.10
CA LEU A 66 6.75 -19.08 -2.97
C LEU A 66 5.85 -18.75 -4.18
N ARG A 67 6.32 -18.98 -5.41
CA ARG A 67 5.51 -18.76 -6.62
C ARG A 67 4.32 -19.71 -6.71
N GLN A 68 4.44 -20.95 -6.23
CA GLN A 68 3.33 -21.92 -6.24
C GLN A 68 2.22 -21.50 -5.26
N GLU A 69 2.58 -21.08 -4.04
CA GLU A 69 1.62 -20.54 -3.07
C GLU A 69 0.91 -19.29 -3.61
N ILE A 70 1.65 -18.37 -4.25
CA ILE A 70 1.07 -17.17 -4.87
C ILE A 70 0.13 -17.52 -6.02
N ALA A 71 0.49 -18.49 -6.88
CA ALA A 71 -0.37 -18.93 -7.98
C ALA A 71 -1.64 -19.66 -7.48
N ALA A 72 -1.53 -20.43 -6.39
CA ALA A 72 -2.69 -21.06 -5.75
C ALA A 72 -3.64 -20.03 -5.11
N TYR A 73 -3.09 -18.98 -4.48
CA TYR A 73 -3.86 -17.92 -3.84
C TYR A 73 -4.46 -16.91 -4.84
N ARG A 74 -3.76 -16.60 -5.95
CA ARG A 74 -4.26 -15.75 -7.04
C ARG A 74 -4.03 -16.39 -8.42
N PRO A 75 -4.91 -17.31 -8.86
CA PRO A 75 -4.78 -17.99 -10.15
C PRO A 75 -4.79 -17.08 -11.39
N ALA A 76 -5.33 -15.86 -11.27
CA ALA A 76 -5.37 -14.86 -12.34
C ALA A 76 -4.10 -13.99 -12.42
N PHE A 77 -3.17 -14.11 -11.47
CA PHE A 77 -1.95 -13.28 -11.44
C PHE A 77 -0.97 -13.74 -12.53
N LYS A 78 -0.62 -12.83 -13.44
CA LYS A 78 0.33 -13.09 -14.53
C LYS A 78 1.68 -12.48 -14.20
N TRP A 79 2.69 -13.33 -14.03
CA TRP A 79 4.09 -12.92 -13.93
C TRP A 79 4.52 -12.25 -15.24
N ALA A 80 4.91 -10.98 -15.19
CA ALA A 80 5.29 -10.21 -16.38
C ALA A 80 6.71 -10.57 -16.87
N ALA A 81 7.70 -10.62 -15.96
CA ALA A 81 8.95 -11.34 -16.18
C ALA A 81 9.55 -11.89 -14.86
N SER A 82 10.88 -11.89 -14.71
CA SER A 82 11.62 -12.91 -13.95
C SER A 82 11.47 -12.83 -12.41
N PRO A 83 11.84 -13.89 -11.66
CA PRO A 83 11.74 -13.88 -10.19
C PRO A 83 12.46 -12.72 -9.47
N ALA A 84 13.46 -12.10 -10.11
CA ALA A 84 14.16 -10.94 -9.55
C ALA A 84 13.28 -9.68 -9.52
N GLU A 85 12.35 -9.51 -10.47
CA GLU A 85 11.43 -8.35 -10.51
C GLU A 85 10.37 -8.42 -9.42
N ILE A 86 9.95 -9.64 -9.04
CA ILE A 86 9.05 -9.87 -7.91
C ILE A 86 9.70 -9.34 -6.62
N VAL A 87 10.98 -9.68 -6.42
CA VAL A 87 11.76 -9.22 -5.28
C VAL A 87 12.04 -7.72 -5.38
N GLY A 88 12.27 -7.19 -6.58
CA GLY A 88 12.40 -5.74 -6.84
C GLY A 88 11.16 -4.95 -6.42
N ALA A 89 9.96 -5.35 -6.86
CA ALA A 89 8.71 -4.71 -6.48
C ALA A 89 8.45 -4.76 -4.96
N LEU A 90 8.76 -5.89 -4.31
CA LEU A 90 8.69 -6.02 -2.85
C LEU A 90 9.73 -5.15 -2.11
N ILE A 91 10.90 -4.92 -2.72
CA ILE A 91 11.93 -4.00 -2.18
C ILE A 91 11.49 -2.53 -2.35
N GLU A 92 10.84 -2.16 -3.45
CA GLU A 92 10.26 -0.82 -3.62
C GLU A 92 9.11 -0.56 -2.63
N GLU A 93 8.30 -1.57 -2.31
CA GLU A 93 7.32 -1.52 -1.22
C GLU A 93 7.97 -1.35 0.16
N MET A 94 9.14 -1.99 0.38
CA MET A 94 9.96 -1.79 1.57
C MET A 94 10.66 -0.42 1.62
N ALA A 95 10.75 0.31 0.50
CA ALA A 95 11.32 1.66 0.43
C ALA A 95 10.35 2.77 0.88
N LEU A 96 9.10 2.44 1.23
CA LEU A 96 8.17 3.37 1.85
C LEU A 96 8.75 3.91 3.17
N SER A 97 8.82 5.24 3.29
CA SER A 97 9.14 5.90 4.57
C SER A 97 8.14 5.49 5.67
N ASP A 98 8.58 5.53 6.93
CA ASP A 98 7.72 5.17 8.08
C ASP A 98 6.42 5.98 8.12
N ALA A 99 6.45 7.25 7.67
CA ALA A 99 5.25 8.07 7.55
C ALA A 99 4.25 7.53 6.51
N ALA A 100 4.72 7.08 5.34
CA ALA A 100 3.84 6.48 4.33
C ALA A 100 3.29 5.13 4.80
N ARG A 101 4.11 4.32 5.48
CA ARG A 101 3.70 3.03 6.06
C ARG A 101 2.64 3.21 7.16
N ASP A 102 2.80 4.20 8.02
CA ASP A 102 1.82 4.56 9.05
C ASP A 102 0.47 4.99 8.44
N VAL A 103 0.48 5.75 7.34
CA VAL A 103 -0.74 6.18 6.63
C VAL A 103 -1.49 4.99 6.03
N LEU A 104 -0.80 4.08 5.34
CA LEU A 104 -1.42 2.85 4.81
C LEU A 104 -1.95 1.96 5.94
N THR A 105 -1.24 1.88 7.07
CA THR A 105 -1.66 1.13 8.26
C THR A 105 -2.92 1.73 8.91
N GLU A 106 -3.02 3.06 9.01
CA GLU A 106 -4.21 3.73 9.53
C GLU A 106 -5.39 3.64 8.54
N ARG A 107 -5.18 3.75 7.22
CA ARG A 107 -6.22 3.49 6.20
C ARG A 107 -6.75 2.05 6.34
N ARG A 108 -5.87 1.07 6.52
CA ARG A 108 -6.27 -0.31 6.80
C ARG A 108 -7.10 -0.42 8.09
N ARG A 109 -6.69 0.28 9.16
CA ARG A 109 -7.42 0.31 10.45
C ARG A 109 -8.81 0.96 10.32
N GLN A 110 -8.98 1.94 9.44
CA GLN A 110 -10.29 2.52 9.13
C GLN A 110 -11.22 1.47 8.51
N ILE A 111 -10.75 0.77 7.47
CA ILE A 111 -11.51 -0.31 6.83
C ILE A 111 -11.83 -1.43 7.85
N THR A 112 -10.82 -2.03 8.49
CA THR A 112 -11.01 -3.27 9.28
C THR A 112 -11.60 -3.05 10.67
N THR A 113 -11.38 -1.88 11.29
CA THR A 113 -11.79 -1.62 12.68
C THR A 113 -12.95 -0.65 12.80
N LYS A 114 -13.12 0.28 11.84
CA LYS A 114 -14.27 1.21 11.82
C LYS A 114 -15.38 0.78 10.85
N GLY A 115 -15.12 -0.15 9.93
CA GLY A 115 -16.05 -0.47 8.85
C GLY A 115 -16.14 0.65 7.80
N TRP A 116 -15.08 1.44 7.66
CA TRP A 116 -14.99 2.51 6.66
C TRP A 116 -14.34 1.93 5.40
N ASP A 117 -15.11 1.08 4.71
CA ASP A 117 -14.75 0.43 3.46
C ASP A 117 -15.17 1.26 2.23
N HIS A 118 -15.02 0.70 1.03
CA HIS A 118 -15.33 1.42 -0.20
C HIS A 118 -16.82 1.79 -0.31
N ASP A 119 -17.73 0.93 0.14
CA ASP A 119 -19.18 1.18 0.09
C ASP A 119 -19.56 2.30 1.08
N HIS A 120 -18.95 2.32 2.27
CA HIS A 120 -19.04 3.45 3.21
C HIS A 120 -18.54 4.73 2.56
N ASP A 121 -17.35 4.72 1.96
CA ASP A 121 -16.72 5.92 1.41
C ASP A 121 -17.50 6.44 0.19
N ASP A 122 -17.96 5.56 -0.70
CA ASP A 122 -18.79 5.88 -1.88
C ASP A 122 -20.20 6.36 -1.51
N ALA A 123 -20.65 6.17 -0.26
CA ALA A 123 -21.88 6.73 0.27
C ALA A 123 -21.74 8.19 0.77
N GLN A 124 -20.51 8.68 1.07
CA GLN A 124 -20.28 10.03 1.57
C GLN A 124 -20.53 11.11 0.51
N ARG A 125 -20.93 12.31 0.90
CA ARG A 125 -21.26 13.42 -0.01
C ARG A 125 -20.54 14.70 0.42
N ASN A 126 -20.67 15.77 -0.36
CA ASN A 126 -20.23 17.12 0.02
C ASN A 126 -18.80 17.21 0.60
N ASP A 127 -17.88 16.41 0.07
CA ASP A 127 -16.48 16.28 0.50
C ASP A 127 -16.29 15.94 2.01
N GLU A 128 -17.27 15.25 2.64
CA GLU A 128 -17.29 14.91 4.07
C GLU A 128 -16.01 14.21 4.57
N ILE A 129 -15.43 13.31 3.75
CA ILE A 129 -14.16 12.63 4.08
C ILE A 129 -12.99 13.64 4.13
N ALA A 130 -12.90 14.54 3.15
CA ALA A 130 -11.87 15.59 3.10
C ALA A 130 -12.06 16.65 4.19
N ALA A 131 -13.31 17.03 4.50
CA ALA A 131 -13.62 17.92 5.60
C ALA A 131 -13.16 17.33 6.94
N PHE A 132 -13.45 16.05 7.20
CA PHE A 132 -12.98 15.37 8.40
C PHE A 132 -11.45 15.17 8.42
N ALA A 133 -10.81 14.96 7.25
CA ALA A 133 -9.36 14.95 7.13
C ALA A 133 -8.76 16.31 7.54
N ALA A 134 -9.37 17.42 7.11
CA ALA A 134 -8.93 18.78 7.43
C ALA A 134 -8.96 19.06 8.95
N VAL A 135 -9.94 18.52 9.68
CA VAL A 135 -10.05 18.64 11.16
C VAL A 135 -8.86 18.00 11.88
N TYR A 136 -8.36 16.87 11.39
CA TYR A 136 -7.10 16.28 11.88
C TYR A 136 -5.87 17.05 11.38
N ALA A 137 -5.87 17.49 10.11
CA ALA A 137 -4.73 18.17 9.48
C ALA A 137 -4.44 19.55 10.07
N MET A 138 -5.44 20.32 10.49
CA MET A 138 -5.24 21.65 11.06
C MET A 138 -4.56 21.60 12.44
N PRO A 139 -3.81 22.64 12.84
CA PRO A 139 -3.27 22.76 14.20
C PRO A 139 -4.39 22.79 15.24
N GLU A 140 -4.13 22.27 16.44
CA GLU A 140 -5.13 22.16 17.52
C GLU A 140 -5.83 23.49 17.81
N GLY A 141 -5.07 24.57 18.04
CA GLY A 141 -5.63 25.89 18.32
C GLY A 141 -6.38 26.56 17.15
N VAL A 142 -6.34 26.00 15.93
CA VAL A 142 -7.14 26.46 14.78
C VAL A 142 -8.54 25.83 14.78
N ARG A 143 -8.71 24.66 15.39
CA ARG A 143 -9.99 23.93 15.48
C ARG A 143 -11.09 24.77 16.14
N ASP A 144 -10.70 25.60 17.11
CA ASP A 144 -11.59 26.49 17.88
C ASP A 144 -11.76 27.89 17.26
N TRP A 145 -11.10 28.20 16.13
CA TRP A 145 -11.27 29.50 15.47
C TRP A 145 -12.71 29.68 14.97
N PRO A 146 -13.29 30.89 15.04
CA PRO A 146 -14.68 31.11 14.66
C PRO A 146 -14.96 30.78 13.19
N ALA A 147 -15.97 29.95 12.94
CA ALA A 147 -16.45 29.59 11.60
C ALA A 147 -17.88 30.09 11.33
N LYS A 148 -18.35 31.09 12.09
CA LYS A 148 -19.75 31.57 12.09
C LYS A 148 -20.29 31.96 10.71
N GLU A 149 -19.42 32.45 9.82
CA GLU A 149 -19.77 32.86 8.46
C GLU A 149 -20.05 31.68 7.53
N THR A 150 -19.62 30.46 7.89
CA THR A 150 -19.92 29.23 7.11
C THR A 150 -21.38 28.78 7.25
N GLY A 151 -22.05 29.14 8.35
CA GLY A 151 -23.38 28.63 8.69
C GLY A 151 -23.42 27.19 9.23
N PHE A 152 -22.31 26.44 9.16
CA PHE A 152 -22.24 25.02 9.56
C PHE A 152 -21.78 24.77 11.00
N GLY A 153 -21.20 25.76 11.68
CA GLY A 153 -20.74 25.63 13.06
C GLY A 153 -20.27 26.95 13.66
N ARG A 154 -20.00 26.96 14.98
CA ARG A 154 -19.42 28.14 15.66
C ARG A 154 -17.90 28.16 15.49
N THR A 155 -17.26 26.99 15.41
CA THR A 155 -15.82 26.81 15.22
C THR A 155 -15.51 25.99 13.95
N PHE A 156 -14.27 26.00 13.46
CA PHE A 156 -13.90 25.19 12.29
C PHE A 156 -14.08 23.68 12.53
N ALA A 157 -13.83 23.18 13.74
CA ALA A 157 -14.14 21.78 14.05
C ALA A 157 -15.64 21.50 13.95
N GLU A 158 -16.50 22.34 14.56
CA GLU A 158 -17.95 22.16 14.45
C GLU A 158 -18.45 22.21 12.99
N ALA A 159 -17.86 23.07 12.15
CA ALA A 159 -18.27 23.28 10.77
C ALA A 159 -17.78 22.19 9.78
N LEU A 160 -16.75 21.41 10.13
CA LEU A 160 -16.09 20.45 9.22
C LEU A 160 -16.21 18.99 9.66
N ILE A 161 -16.74 18.71 10.86
CA ILE A 161 -17.03 17.34 11.30
C ILE A 161 -18.38 16.90 10.71
N PRO A 162 -18.44 15.83 9.89
CA PRO A 162 -19.71 15.32 9.39
C PRO A 162 -20.67 14.87 10.50
N PHE A 163 -21.97 14.88 10.22
CA PHE A 163 -22.97 14.50 11.21
C PHE A 163 -22.77 13.04 11.67
N CYS A 164 -22.90 12.78 12.97
CA CYS A 164 -22.59 11.51 13.64
C CYS A 164 -21.12 11.03 13.60
N TRP A 165 -20.16 11.83 13.10
CA TRP A 165 -18.74 11.47 13.13
C TRP A 165 -18.05 12.02 14.39
N GLU A 166 -17.35 11.16 15.13
CA GLU A 166 -16.62 11.56 16.34
C GLU A 166 -15.10 11.60 16.07
N PRO A 167 -14.44 12.77 16.16
CA PRO A 167 -12.99 12.84 16.07
C PRO A 167 -12.34 12.25 17.32
N LYS A 168 -11.33 11.40 17.13
CA LYS A 168 -10.54 10.83 18.23
C LYS A 168 -9.12 11.32 18.09
N PHE A 169 -8.87 12.54 18.56
CA PHE A 169 -7.56 13.17 18.53
C PHE A 169 -6.53 12.38 19.36
N GLY A 170 -5.26 12.47 18.98
CA GLY A 170 -4.13 11.88 19.70
C GLY A 170 -2.96 12.84 19.75
N ASP A 171 -1.73 12.30 19.73
CA ASP A 171 -0.57 13.13 19.46
C ASP A 171 -0.60 13.71 18.04
N ARG A 172 0.20 14.76 17.83
CA ARG A 172 0.18 15.52 16.57
C ARG A 172 0.58 14.69 15.35
N ARG A 173 1.50 13.72 15.48
CA ARG A 173 1.89 12.83 14.36
C ARG A 173 0.71 11.93 14.00
N ARG A 174 0.09 11.30 15.00
CA ARG A 174 -1.02 10.37 14.80
C ARG A 174 -2.25 11.04 14.20
N ASP A 175 -2.52 12.29 14.54
CA ASP A 175 -3.57 13.08 13.87
C ASP A 175 -3.24 13.33 12.40
N LEU A 176 -2.01 13.73 12.07
CA LEU A 176 -1.58 13.90 10.67
C LEU A 176 -1.65 12.59 9.86
N VAL A 177 -1.32 11.45 10.48
CA VAL A 177 -1.47 10.13 9.86
C VAL A 177 -2.93 9.80 9.55
N LYS A 178 -3.86 10.09 10.47
CA LYS A 178 -5.31 9.94 10.21
C LYS A 178 -5.81 10.85 9.09
N ALA A 179 -5.34 12.10 9.06
CA ALA A 179 -5.68 13.05 8.02
C ALA A 179 -5.26 12.52 6.64
N ALA A 180 -4.00 12.11 6.49
CA ALA A 180 -3.50 11.56 5.25
C ALA A 180 -4.20 10.25 4.85
N ALA A 181 -4.54 9.37 5.80
CA ALA A 181 -5.31 8.15 5.52
C ALA A 181 -6.74 8.45 5.01
N LEU A 182 -7.39 9.49 5.55
CA LEU A 182 -8.69 9.97 5.05
C LEU A 182 -8.57 10.62 3.66
N LEU A 183 -7.50 11.37 3.38
CA LEU A 183 -7.26 11.91 2.04
C LEU A 183 -7.02 10.81 1.00
N VAL A 184 -6.34 9.72 1.37
CA VAL A 184 -6.23 8.52 0.52
C VAL A 184 -7.62 7.93 0.24
N ALA A 185 -8.47 7.79 1.27
CA ALA A 185 -9.83 7.27 1.11
C ALA A 185 -10.69 8.12 0.15
N GLU A 186 -10.58 9.45 0.23
CA GLU A 186 -11.30 10.37 -0.66
C GLU A 186 -10.78 10.32 -2.10
N ILE A 187 -9.45 10.21 -2.30
CA ILE A 187 -8.86 10.02 -3.64
C ILE A 187 -9.34 8.70 -4.24
N GLU A 188 -9.29 7.60 -3.48
CA GLU A 188 -9.81 6.28 -3.89
C GLU A 188 -11.30 6.35 -4.28
N ARG A 189 -12.11 7.15 -3.57
CA ARG A 189 -13.53 7.41 -3.87
C ARG A 189 -13.73 8.16 -5.19
N ILE A 190 -12.92 9.20 -5.43
CA ILE A 190 -12.95 10.00 -6.66
C ILE A 190 -12.53 9.15 -7.87
N ASP A 191 -11.47 8.36 -7.73
CA ASP A 191 -10.97 7.48 -8.79
C ASP A 191 -12.01 6.40 -9.16
N ARG A 192 -12.67 5.77 -8.18
CA ARG A 192 -13.78 4.84 -8.43
C ARG A 192 -14.94 5.51 -9.15
N ALA A 193 -15.33 6.71 -8.73
CA ALA A 193 -16.42 7.45 -9.37
C ALA A 193 -16.11 7.79 -10.84
N ALA A 194 -14.88 8.21 -11.14
CA ALA A 194 -14.45 8.50 -12.50
C ALA A 194 -14.50 7.28 -13.43
N ILE A 195 -14.09 6.10 -12.94
CA ILE A 195 -14.20 4.83 -13.67
C ILE A 195 -15.68 4.52 -13.96
N ALA A 196 -16.55 4.57 -12.95
CA ALA A 196 -17.97 4.25 -13.09
C ALA A 196 -18.71 5.18 -14.08
N THR A 197 -18.36 6.47 -14.14
CA THR A 197 -18.89 7.38 -15.16
C THR A 197 -18.44 7.00 -16.57
N SER A 198 -17.15 6.65 -16.76
CA SER A 198 -16.62 6.27 -18.07
C SER A 198 -17.26 4.99 -18.65
N GLU A 199 -17.64 4.04 -17.78
CA GLU A 199 -18.35 2.82 -18.19
C GLU A 199 -19.81 3.10 -18.59
N GLN A 200 -20.46 4.10 -17.98
CA GLN A 200 -21.82 4.52 -18.31
C GLN A 200 -21.90 5.31 -19.61
N GLU A 201 -20.88 6.12 -19.94
CA GLU A 201 -20.79 6.86 -21.21
C GLU A 201 -20.42 5.95 -22.39
N ALA A 202 -19.89 4.75 -22.14
CA ALA A 202 -19.49 3.77 -23.14
C ALA A 202 -20.57 2.71 -23.47
N SER A 203 -21.73 2.75 -22.79
CA SER A 203 -22.83 1.77 -22.91
C SER A 203 -24.08 2.30 -23.62
#